data_AF-A0A348W968-F1
#
_entry.id   AF-A0A348W968-F1
#
_cell.length_a   1.000
_cell.length_b   1.000
_cell.length_c   1.000
_cell.angle_alpha   90.00
_cell.angle_beta   90.00
_cell.angle_gamma   90.00
#
_symmetry.space_group_name_H-M   'P 1'
#
loop_
_entity.id
_entity.type
_entity.pdbx_description
1 polymer ?
#
loop_
_entity_poly.entity_id
_entity_poly.type
_entity_poly.pdbx_seq_one_letter_code
_entity_poly.pdbx_strand_id
1 'polypeptide(L)'
;MSEWQKKGWRNKPRIQMPDYLDMDALQDVEARLSQYPPLVFAGEARRLKAQLGAAARGEAFLLQGGDCAEAFDQFSADGIRDTFKVMLQMAMVLTYGAKVPVIKVGRIAGQFAKPRSAPTETQGDVELPSFRGDIINELDFTPEARIPNPSKMLQAYTQAAATLNLIRAFSTGGYADVHQVHAWTLGFTEGEKAARYREMANRISDTLDFMKAAGVDSDSAHTLQTVDFYTSHESLLLEYEEALTRVDTTTGKWLAGSGHFLWIGDRTRQPDGAHVEFLRGVQNPIGFKCGPSITPEDLKQLIGILNPKNEPGRITLINRFGAGNVGEHLPRLIRTVAEEGFDVTWVCDPMHGNTIKSASGYKTRPFERVLREVREFFAIHKAEGTIPGGVHFEMTGQDVTECIGGVQAVSEENLSDRYHTACDPRLNASQSLELAFLVAEELSSLREERQAVAV
;
A
#
# COMPACT_ATOMS: atom_id res chain seq x y z
N MET A 1 22.25 -24.26 -4.87
CA MET A 1 21.95 -22.95 -4.24
C MET A 1 22.20 -23.10 -2.75
N SER A 2 22.96 -22.19 -2.13
CA SER A 2 23.10 -22.17 -0.67
C SER A 2 21.74 -21.97 -0.01
N GLU A 3 21.53 -22.59 1.15
CA GLU A 3 20.34 -22.39 1.96
C GLU A 3 20.21 -20.89 2.32
N TRP A 4 18.98 -20.36 2.23
CA TRP A 4 18.74 -18.96 2.58
C TRP A 4 18.99 -18.72 4.06
N GLN A 5 19.63 -17.62 4.39
CA GLN A 5 19.88 -17.21 5.77
C GLN A 5 19.33 -15.81 5.99
N LYS A 6 18.76 -15.59 7.18
CA LYS A 6 18.18 -14.29 7.59
C LYS A 6 19.13 -13.10 7.37
N LYS A 7 20.43 -13.31 7.59
CA LYS A 7 21.49 -12.30 7.43
C LYS A 7 22.12 -12.26 6.03
N GLY A 8 21.69 -13.12 5.10
CA GLY A 8 22.31 -13.31 3.80
C GLY A 8 22.34 -12.06 2.93
N TRP A 9 21.36 -11.17 3.11
CA TRP A 9 21.26 -9.88 2.43
C TRP A 9 22.45 -8.95 2.70
N ARG A 10 23.11 -9.07 3.86
CA ARG A 10 24.27 -8.23 4.22
C ARG A 10 25.47 -8.43 3.31
N ASN A 11 25.52 -9.58 2.61
CA ASN A 11 26.57 -9.91 1.65
C ASN A 11 26.22 -9.50 0.21
N LYS A 12 25.15 -8.72 0.02
CA LYS A 12 24.67 -8.27 -1.29
C LYS A 12 24.84 -6.77 -1.45
N PRO A 13 24.87 -6.25 -2.69
CA PRO A 13 24.79 -4.81 -2.94
C PRO A 13 23.57 -4.22 -2.26
N ARG A 14 23.80 -3.17 -1.48
CA ARG A 14 22.83 -2.55 -0.60
C ARG A 14 22.68 -1.08 -1.02
N ILE A 15 21.47 -0.65 -1.32
CA ILE A 15 21.21 0.72 -1.79
C ILE A 15 20.04 1.34 -1.03
N GLN A 16 19.99 2.67 -0.97
CA GLN A 16 18.95 3.44 -0.27
C GLN A 16 18.90 3.27 1.26
N MET A 17 19.76 2.46 1.86
CA MET A 17 19.92 2.29 3.31
C MET A 17 20.92 3.29 3.89
N PRO A 18 20.80 3.64 5.19
CA PRO A 18 21.71 4.57 5.84
C PRO A 18 23.09 3.96 6.09
N ASP A 19 24.08 4.84 6.22
CA ASP A 19 25.37 4.51 6.79
C ASP A 19 25.38 5.00 8.25
N TYR A 20 25.20 4.07 9.18
CA TYR A 20 25.27 4.35 10.62
C TYR A 20 26.73 4.58 11.05
N LEU A 21 26.96 5.63 11.84
CA LEU A 21 28.31 6.00 12.30
C LEU A 21 28.78 5.14 13.49
N ASP A 22 27.85 4.60 14.27
CA ASP A 22 28.10 3.75 15.44
C ASP A 22 27.49 2.36 15.20
N MET A 23 28.38 1.41 14.88
CA MET A 23 27.98 0.03 14.57
C MET A 23 27.66 -0.79 15.83
N ASP A 24 28.20 -0.43 16.99
CA ASP A 24 27.90 -1.10 18.25
C ASP A 24 26.48 -0.72 18.71
N ALA A 25 26.14 0.57 18.62
CA ALA A 25 24.78 1.04 18.88
C ALA A 25 23.75 0.41 17.93
N LEU A 26 24.11 0.20 16.65
CA LEU A 26 23.26 -0.51 15.70
C LEU A 26 23.02 -1.96 16.12
N GLN A 27 24.08 -2.70 16.43
CA GLN A 27 24.00 -4.11 16.84
C GLN A 27 23.18 -4.27 18.13
N ASP A 28 23.33 -3.37 19.09
CA ASP A 28 22.55 -3.36 20.32
C ASP A 28 21.05 -3.18 20.05
N VAL A 29 20.68 -2.26 19.15
CA VAL A 29 19.28 -2.07 18.76
C VAL A 29 18.71 -3.30 18.03
N GLU A 30 19.46 -3.87 17.08
CA GLU A 30 19.05 -5.08 16.37
C GLU A 30 18.85 -6.27 17.33
N ALA A 31 19.77 -6.43 18.30
CA ALA A 31 19.68 -7.46 19.32
C ALA A 31 18.41 -7.29 20.17
N ARG A 32 18.10 -6.07 20.60
CA ARG A 32 16.87 -5.76 21.35
C ARG A 32 15.60 -6.06 20.54
N LEU A 33 15.51 -5.54 19.32
CA LEU A 33 14.37 -5.79 18.43
C LEU A 33 14.15 -7.28 18.15
N SER A 34 15.24 -8.06 18.06
CA SER A 34 15.15 -9.51 17.84
C SER A 34 14.45 -10.26 18.97
N GLN A 35 14.48 -9.71 20.19
CA GLN A 35 13.81 -10.27 21.38
C GLN A 35 12.36 -9.81 21.52
N TYR A 36 11.95 -8.73 20.85
CA TYR A 36 10.57 -8.23 20.93
C TYR A 36 9.59 -9.15 20.18
N PRO A 37 8.28 -9.17 20.54
CA PRO A 37 7.28 -9.88 19.77
C PRO A 37 7.21 -9.41 18.31
N PRO A 38 6.97 -10.29 17.32
CA PRO A 38 6.64 -9.85 15.97
C PRO A 38 5.31 -9.08 15.98
N LEU A 39 5.14 -8.15 15.04
CA LEU A 39 3.91 -7.36 14.88
C LEU A 39 2.77 -8.22 14.31
N VAL A 40 3.11 -9.20 13.46
CA VAL A 40 2.12 -10.03 12.75
C VAL A 40 2.35 -11.52 12.97
N PHE A 41 1.27 -12.30 12.90
CA PHE A 41 1.32 -13.76 13.00
C PHE A 41 1.41 -14.43 11.62
N ALA A 42 2.15 -15.55 11.54
CA ALA A 42 2.39 -16.26 10.28
C ALA A 42 1.11 -16.75 9.58
N GLY A 43 0.10 -17.16 10.36
CA GLY A 43 -1.19 -17.57 9.83
C GLY A 43 -1.94 -16.44 9.13
N GLU A 44 -1.78 -15.19 9.58
CA GLU A 44 -2.40 -14.01 8.97
C GLU A 44 -1.76 -13.72 7.61
N ALA A 45 -0.43 -13.77 7.52
CA ALA A 45 0.28 -13.61 6.25
C ALA A 45 -0.10 -14.70 5.22
N ARG A 46 -0.28 -15.95 5.67
CA ARG A 46 -0.75 -17.03 4.78
C ARG A 46 -2.19 -16.80 4.29
N ARG A 47 -3.08 -16.32 5.16
CA ARG A 47 -4.45 -15.96 4.79
C ARG A 47 -4.46 -14.86 3.74
N LEU A 48 -3.66 -13.81 3.95
CA LEU A 48 -3.49 -12.73 2.98
C LEU A 48 -2.96 -13.26 1.64
N LYS A 49 -1.95 -14.15 1.64
CA LYS A 49 -1.44 -14.77 0.41
C LYS A 49 -2.55 -15.51 -0.36
N ALA A 50 -3.38 -16.28 0.32
CA ALA A 50 -4.51 -16.98 -0.31
C ALA A 50 -5.53 -15.99 -0.90
N GLN A 51 -5.85 -14.91 -0.18
CA GLN A 51 -6.73 -13.85 -0.66
C GLN A 51 -6.15 -13.13 -1.88
N LEU A 52 -4.85 -12.81 -1.91
CA LEU A 52 -4.19 -12.22 -3.09
C LEU A 52 -4.20 -13.17 -4.29
N GLY A 53 -4.13 -14.49 -4.05
CA GLY A 53 -4.33 -15.49 -5.08
C GLY A 53 -5.75 -15.47 -5.65
N ALA A 54 -6.76 -15.26 -4.81
CA ALA A 54 -8.14 -15.04 -5.26
C ALA A 54 -8.26 -13.75 -6.09
N ALA A 55 -7.57 -12.68 -5.70
CA ALA A 55 -7.53 -11.43 -6.47
C ALA A 55 -6.87 -11.61 -7.85
N ALA A 56 -5.81 -12.42 -7.95
CA ALA A 56 -5.19 -12.77 -9.23
C ALA A 56 -6.15 -13.50 -10.19
N ARG A 57 -7.14 -14.22 -9.66
CA ARG A 57 -8.18 -14.94 -10.43
C ARG A 57 -9.46 -14.13 -10.64
N GLY A 58 -9.55 -12.91 -10.09
CA GLY A 58 -10.75 -12.07 -10.19
C GLY A 58 -11.87 -12.48 -9.22
N GLU A 59 -11.55 -13.28 -8.21
CA GLU A 59 -12.47 -13.73 -7.15
C GLU A 59 -12.44 -12.78 -5.93
N ALA A 60 -11.53 -11.81 -5.92
CA ALA A 60 -11.39 -10.76 -4.92
C ALA A 60 -10.75 -9.52 -5.56
N PHE A 61 -10.70 -8.40 -4.84
CA PHE A 61 -10.03 -7.19 -5.28
C PHE A 61 -9.19 -6.59 -4.15
N LEU A 62 -7.93 -6.23 -4.42
CA LEU A 62 -7.05 -5.61 -3.41
C LEU A 62 -7.25 -4.09 -3.36
N LEU A 63 -7.53 -3.57 -2.17
CA LEU A 63 -7.39 -2.17 -1.82
C LEU A 63 -6.20 -2.02 -0.86
N GLN A 64 -5.11 -1.46 -1.38
CA GLN A 64 -3.96 -1.07 -0.58
C GLN A 64 -3.90 0.46 -0.43
N GLY A 65 -3.77 0.99 0.78
CA GLY A 65 -3.81 2.44 0.99
C GLY A 65 -3.34 2.91 2.36
N GLY A 66 -2.84 4.14 2.44
CA GLY A 66 -2.40 4.78 3.68
C GLY A 66 -1.34 5.83 3.41
N ASP A 67 -0.54 6.18 4.42
CA ASP A 67 0.42 7.26 4.31
C ASP A 67 1.56 6.98 3.31
N CYS A 68 2.13 8.05 2.76
CA CYS A 68 3.36 7.96 1.98
C CYS A 68 4.52 7.51 2.88
N ALA A 69 4.69 8.21 4.00
CA ALA A 69 5.54 7.83 5.12
C ALA A 69 4.83 8.21 6.42
N GLU A 70 4.75 7.28 7.37
CA GLU A 70 4.31 7.56 8.73
C GLU A 70 5.38 8.44 9.43
N ALA A 71 4.93 9.41 10.23
CA ALA A 71 5.79 10.33 10.97
C ALA A 71 5.57 10.17 12.47
N PHE A 72 6.65 10.23 13.24
CA PHE A 72 6.64 10.01 14.68
C PHE A 72 5.87 11.08 15.45
N ASP A 73 5.85 12.31 14.94
CA ASP A 73 5.12 13.45 15.49
C ASP A 73 3.63 13.48 15.11
N GLN A 74 3.23 12.74 14.06
CA GLN A 74 1.84 12.56 13.64
C GLN A 74 1.19 11.31 14.25
N PHE A 75 1.75 10.79 15.35
CA PHE A 75 1.26 9.60 16.04
C PHE A 75 0.07 9.92 16.97
N SER A 76 -1.14 9.69 16.47
CA SER A 76 -2.38 9.91 17.24
C SER A 76 -3.45 8.86 16.95
N ALA A 77 -4.29 8.56 17.95
CA ALA A 77 -5.41 7.64 17.79
C ALA A 77 -6.43 8.14 16.75
N ASP A 78 -6.68 9.45 16.70
CA ASP A 78 -7.57 10.07 15.72
C ASP A 78 -7.06 9.91 14.30
N GLY A 79 -5.77 10.18 14.04
CA GLY A 79 -5.17 10.01 12.71
C GLY A 79 -5.24 8.55 12.21
N ILE A 80 -4.96 7.60 13.10
CA ILE A 80 -5.08 6.16 12.81
C ILE A 80 -6.54 5.80 12.49
N ARG A 81 -7.47 6.22 13.35
CA ARG A 81 -8.92 5.98 13.18
C ARG A 81 -9.42 6.55 11.86
N ASP A 82 -9.04 7.77 11.52
CA ASP A 82 -9.58 8.46 10.34
C ASP A 82 -9.06 7.85 9.04
N THR A 83 -7.79 7.42 9.01
CA THR A 83 -7.24 6.66 7.88
C THR A 83 -7.91 5.29 7.74
N PHE A 84 -8.11 4.57 8.85
CA PHE A 84 -8.83 3.30 8.87
C PHE A 84 -10.27 3.47 8.38
N LYS A 85 -10.96 4.53 8.81
CA LYS A 85 -12.32 4.88 8.40
C LYS A 85 -12.41 5.08 6.89
N VAL A 86 -11.55 5.90 6.28
CA VAL A 86 -11.58 6.11 4.82
C VAL A 86 -11.31 4.81 4.06
N MET A 87 -10.35 3.99 4.52
CA MET A 87 -10.10 2.67 3.93
C MET A 87 -11.35 1.78 3.95
N LEU A 88 -12.13 1.79 5.03
CA LEU A 88 -13.38 1.05 5.13
C LEU A 88 -14.47 1.58 4.19
N GLN A 89 -14.62 2.91 4.09
CA GLN A 89 -15.58 3.52 3.17
C GLN A 89 -15.27 3.15 1.72
N MET A 90 -14.01 3.25 1.31
CA MET A 90 -13.56 2.83 -0.01
C MET A 90 -13.81 1.33 -0.23
N ALA A 91 -13.47 0.48 0.74
CA ALA A 91 -13.66 -0.96 0.62
C ALA A 91 -15.14 -1.35 0.44
N MET A 92 -16.07 -0.65 1.11
CA MET A 92 -17.50 -0.88 0.96
C MET A 92 -17.98 -0.54 -0.46
N VAL A 93 -17.62 0.65 -0.96
CA VAL A 93 -17.96 1.10 -2.31
C VAL A 93 -17.41 0.14 -3.37
N LEU A 94 -16.14 -0.25 -3.22
CA LEU A 94 -15.49 -1.22 -4.11
C LEU A 94 -16.12 -2.61 -4.01
N THR A 95 -16.48 -3.09 -2.82
CA THR A 95 -17.16 -4.40 -2.67
C THR A 95 -18.50 -4.38 -3.40
N TYR A 96 -19.24 -3.28 -3.28
CA TYR A 96 -20.51 -3.11 -3.97
C TYR A 96 -20.34 -3.06 -5.50
N GLY A 97 -19.34 -2.36 -6.04
CA GLY A 97 -19.09 -2.29 -7.48
C GLY A 97 -18.50 -3.59 -8.06
N ALA A 98 -17.46 -4.13 -7.42
CA ALA A 98 -16.76 -5.33 -7.86
C ALA A 98 -17.62 -6.61 -7.74
N LYS A 99 -18.55 -6.62 -6.77
CA LYS A 99 -19.34 -7.80 -6.39
C LYS A 99 -18.48 -9.02 -6.04
N VAL A 100 -17.28 -8.75 -5.54
CA VAL A 100 -16.32 -9.71 -4.98
C VAL A 100 -15.75 -9.12 -3.68
N PRO A 101 -15.20 -9.95 -2.77
CA PRO A 101 -14.56 -9.47 -1.55
C PRO A 101 -13.41 -8.49 -1.82
N VAL A 102 -13.37 -7.39 -1.06
CA VAL A 102 -12.24 -6.45 -1.08
C VAL A 102 -11.27 -6.76 0.06
N ILE A 103 -10.01 -7.01 -0.29
CA ILE A 103 -8.89 -7.24 0.63
C ILE A 103 -8.33 -5.89 1.05
N LYS A 104 -8.27 -5.62 2.36
CA LYS A 104 -7.90 -4.31 2.91
C LYS A 104 -6.48 -4.39 3.46
N VAL A 105 -5.55 -3.67 2.83
CA VAL A 105 -4.14 -3.66 3.23
C VAL A 105 -3.70 -2.22 3.49
N GLY A 106 -3.48 -1.85 4.74
CA GLY A 106 -2.99 -0.53 5.11
C GLY A 106 -1.50 -0.34 4.81
N ARG A 107 -1.12 0.83 4.32
CA ARG A 107 0.26 1.36 4.42
C ARG A 107 0.42 2.02 5.78
N ILE A 108 0.55 1.20 6.82
CA ILE A 108 0.41 1.63 8.21
C ILE A 108 1.09 0.64 9.15
N ALA A 109 1.53 1.11 10.33
CA ALA A 109 2.25 0.35 11.33
C ALA A 109 3.60 -0.20 10.82
N GLY A 110 4.34 0.59 10.04
CA GLY A 110 5.68 0.20 9.57
C GLY A 110 6.25 1.04 8.43
N GLN A 111 5.47 1.93 7.82
CA GLN A 111 5.83 2.71 6.64
C GLN A 111 6.66 3.96 7.00
N PHE A 112 7.74 3.78 7.76
CA PHE A 112 8.56 4.90 8.27
C PHE A 112 9.80 5.21 7.44
N ALA A 113 10.22 4.32 6.54
CA ALA A 113 11.42 4.49 5.72
C ALA A 113 11.04 4.94 4.29
N LYS A 114 11.84 5.83 3.70
CA LYS A 114 11.62 6.35 2.34
C LYS A 114 12.90 6.33 1.49
N PRO A 115 12.86 5.79 0.26
CA PRO A 115 13.98 5.90 -0.65
C PRO A 115 14.06 7.32 -1.24
N ARG A 116 15.27 7.78 -1.56
CA ARG A 116 15.54 9.14 -2.03
C ARG A 116 16.18 9.12 -3.42
N SER A 117 15.77 10.06 -4.27
CA SER A 117 16.36 10.23 -5.60
C SER A 117 17.80 10.71 -5.54
N ALA A 118 18.17 11.48 -4.51
CA ALA A 118 19.52 11.93 -4.25
C ALA A 118 19.94 11.55 -2.82
N PRO A 119 21.22 11.21 -2.58
CA PRO A 119 21.71 10.87 -1.25
C PRO A 119 21.77 12.09 -0.31
N THR A 120 21.93 13.28 -0.87
CA THR A 120 22.04 14.57 -0.18
C THR A 120 20.90 15.52 -0.59
N GLU A 121 20.71 16.56 0.19
CA GLU A 121 19.80 17.69 -0.02
C GLU A 121 20.58 18.97 0.24
N THR A 122 20.42 19.97 -0.65
CA THR A 122 21.11 21.26 -0.55
C THR A 122 20.09 22.37 -0.33
N GLN A 123 20.29 23.20 0.69
CA GLN A 123 19.54 24.43 0.92
C GLN A 123 20.53 25.58 1.12
N GLY A 124 20.49 26.56 0.22
CA GLY A 124 21.52 27.62 0.17
C GLY A 124 22.90 27.01 -0.10
N ASP A 125 23.88 27.35 0.74
CA ASP A 125 25.27 26.88 0.65
C ASP A 125 25.56 25.60 1.47
N VAL A 126 24.52 25.02 2.10
CA VAL A 126 24.66 23.85 2.99
C VAL A 126 24.12 22.61 2.29
N GLU A 127 24.94 21.56 2.23
CA GLU A 127 24.57 20.23 1.73
C GLU A 127 24.59 19.21 2.89
N LEU A 128 23.47 18.53 3.10
CA LEU A 128 23.30 17.53 4.17
C LEU A 128 22.77 16.21 3.61
N PRO A 129 22.91 15.08 4.34
CA PRO A 129 22.20 13.85 3.99
C PRO A 129 20.70 14.10 3.83
N SER A 130 20.10 13.49 2.81
CA SER A 130 18.64 13.53 2.63
C SER A 130 17.94 12.90 3.83
N PHE A 131 16.81 13.48 4.24
CA PHE A 131 15.86 12.83 5.15
C PHE A 131 15.37 11.50 4.53
N ARG A 132 15.46 10.38 5.25
CA ARG A 132 15.08 9.04 4.76
C ARG A 132 13.89 8.45 5.50
N GLY A 133 13.15 9.28 6.23
CA GLY A 133 12.04 8.85 7.07
C GLY A 133 12.47 8.66 8.52
N ASP A 134 11.50 8.79 9.43
CA ASP A 134 11.74 8.96 10.86
C ASP A 134 12.39 7.78 11.55
N ILE A 135 12.34 6.59 10.94
CA ILE A 135 13.06 5.39 11.42
C ILE A 135 14.58 5.49 11.21
N ILE A 136 15.05 6.43 10.38
CA ILE A 136 16.47 6.62 10.04
C ILE A 136 17.01 7.91 10.65
N ASN A 137 16.46 9.07 10.29
CA ASN A 137 16.94 10.39 10.70
C ASN A 137 15.76 11.37 10.83
N GLU A 138 16.04 12.63 11.20
CA GLU A 138 15.01 13.66 11.41
C GLU A 138 14.78 14.51 10.16
N LEU A 139 13.61 15.13 10.07
CA LEU A 139 13.22 16.00 8.96
C LEU A 139 14.02 17.31 8.93
N ASP A 140 14.30 17.88 10.11
CA ASP A 140 14.99 19.16 10.28
C ASP A 140 16.28 19.23 9.46
N PHE A 141 16.52 20.37 8.82
CA PHE A 141 17.68 20.59 7.96
C PHE A 141 18.89 21.08 8.77
N THR A 142 19.37 20.25 9.69
CA THR A 142 20.60 20.50 10.46
C THR A 142 21.55 19.30 10.38
N PRO A 143 22.88 19.51 10.52
CA PRO A 143 23.84 18.41 10.50
C PRO A 143 23.50 17.30 11.50
N GLU A 144 23.10 17.65 12.71
CA GLU A 144 22.80 16.69 13.79
C GLU A 144 21.52 15.90 13.49
N ALA A 145 20.47 16.58 13.03
CA ALA A 145 19.17 15.99 12.66
C ALA A 145 19.30 14.94 11.55
N ARG A 146 20.23 15.16 10.60
CA ARG A 146 20.39 14.31 9.42
C ARG A 146 21.27 13.08 9.64
N ILE A 147 21.95 12.95 10.79
CA ILE A 147 22.74 11.76 11.13
C ILE A 147 21.79 10.58 11.41
N PRO A 148 21.99 9.43 10.74
CA PRO A 148 21.21 8.23 11.04
C PRO A 148 21.36 7.77 12.49
N ASN A 149 20.23 7.55 13.18
CA ASN A 149 20.20 7.12 14.58
C ASN A 149 19.51 5.75 14.70
N PRO A 150 20.23 4.67 15.06
CA PRO A 150 19.64 3.33 15.10
C PRO A 150 18.54 3.19 16.15
N SER A 151 18.56 3.99 17.23
CA SER A 151 17.54 3.95 18.28
C SER A 151 16.13 4.28 17.77
N LYS A 152 16.02 5.01 16.65
CA LYS A 152 14.74 5.29 15.99
C LYS A 152 14.01 4.02 15.54
N MET A 153 14.71 2.91 15.28
CA MET A 153 14.07 1.63 15.01
C MET A 153 13.26 1.08 16.19
N LEU A 154 13.68 1.35 17.43
CA LEU A 154 12.91 0.96 18.64
C LEU A 154 11.64 1.81 18.78
N GLN A 155 11.73 3.09 18.46
CA GLN A 155 10.59 4.00 18.44
C GLN A 155 9.59 3.61 17.35
N ALA A 156 10.07 3.32 16.13
CA ALA A 156 9.26 2.83 15.02
C ALA A 156 8.52 1.55 15.38
N TYR A 157 9.19 0.58 16.02
CA TYR A 157 8.55 -0.63 16.52
C TYR A 157 7.44 -0.32 17.51
N THR A 158 7.69 0.57 18.46
CA THR A 158 6.73 0.91 19.52
C THR A 158 5.48 1.56 18.93
N GLN A 159 5.64 2.50 18.00
CA GLN A 159 4.52 3.13 17.31
C GLN A 159 3.79 2.13 16.41
N ALA A 160 4.51 1.28 15.66
CA ALA A 160 3.91 0.23 14.85
C ALA A 160 3.05 -0.74 15.68
N ALA A 161 3.57 -1.19 16.84
CA ALA A 161 2.85 -2.08 17.75
C ALA A 161 1.58 -1.42 18.30
N ALA A 162 1.67 -0.17 18.74
CA ALA A 162 0.53 0.58 19.27
C ALA A 162 -0.53 0.85 18.18
N THR A 163 -0.11 1.25 16.98
CA THR A 163 -0.98 1.47 15.82
C THR A 163 -1.69 0.20 15.43
N LEU A 164 -0.97 -0.92 15.27
CA LEU A 164 -1.57 -2.20 14.90
C LEU A 164 -2.52 -2.72 15.98
N ASN A 165 -2.19 -2.56 17.27
CA ASN A 165 -3.10 -2.91 18.35
C ASN A 165 -4.43 -2.14 18.25
N LEU A 166 -4.36 -0.82 17.98
CA LEU A 166 -5.56 0.00 17.82
C LEU A 166 -6.37 -0.39 16.58
N ILE A 167 -5.71 -0.67 15.44
CA ILE A 167 -6.37 -1.17 14.22
C ILE A 167 -7.09 -2.49 14.49
N ARG A 168 -6.44 -3.43 15.19
CA ARG A 168 -7.07 -4.71 15.56
C ARG A 168 -8.31 -4.48 16.42
N ALA A 169 -8.26 -3.56 17.38
CA ALA A 169 -9.41 -3.19 18.19
C ALA A 169 -10.55 -2.58 17.36
N PHE A 170 -10.25 -1.70 16.38
CA PHE A 170 -11.27 -1.18 15.46
C PHE A 170 -11.85 -2.25 14.53
N SER A 171 -11.02 -3.18 14.06
CA SER A 171 -11.42 -4.25 13.14
C SER A 171 -12.38 -5.26 13.75
N THR A 172 -12.33 -5.50 15.07
CA THR A 172 -13.18 -6.50 15.75
C THR A 172 -14.09 -5.93 16.82
N GLY A 173 -13.88 -4.69 17.26
CA GLY A 173 -14.59 -4.05 18.37
C GLY A 173 -15.85 -3.27 17.97
N GLY A 174 -16.42 -3.54 16.79
CA GLY A 174 -17.67 -2.93 16.30
C GLY A 174 -17.49 -1.63 15.49
N TYR A 175 -16.30 -1.02 15.46
CA TYR A 175 -16.05 0.19 14.65
C TYR A 175 -16.11 -0.11 13.13
N ALA A 176 -15.86 -1.36 12.75
CA ALA A 176 -15.92 -1.82 11.37
C ALA A 176 -17.29 -2.34 10.94
N ASP A 177 -18.34 -2.12 11.76
CA ASP A 177 -19.71 -2.53 11.43
C ASP A 177 -20.19 -1.88 10.12
N VAL A 178 -20.76 -2.72 9.26
CA VAL A 178 -21.20 -2.31 7.92
C VAL A 178 -22.20 -1.15 7.94
N HIS A 179 -23.10 -1.06 8.92
CA HIS A 179 -24.04 0.05 9.02
C HIS A 179 -23.35 1.35 9.42
N GLN A 180 -22.35 1.26 10.30
CA GLN A 180 -21.58 2.43 10.72
C GLN A 180 -20.73 2.98 9.56
N VAL A 181 -20.05 2.09 8.83
CA VAL A 181 -19.27 2.46 7.65
C VAL A 181 -20.14 3.10 6.56
N HIS A 182 -21.36 2.59 6.39
CA HIS A 182 -22.30 3.13 5.42
C HIS A 182 -22.81 4.52 5.81
N ALA A 183 -23.14 4.74 7.09
CA ALA A 183 -23.55 6.04 7.60
C ALA A 183 -22.49 7.13 7.35
N TRP A 184 -21.21 6.81 7.51
CA TRP A 184 -20.12 7.74 7.17
C TRP A 184 -20.04 8.04 5.67
N THR A 185 -20.33 7.04 4.83
CA THR A 185 -20.32 7.18 3.37
C THR A 185 -21.46 8.07 2.89
N LEU A 186 -22.64 7.97 3.52
CA LEU A 186 -23.77 8.85 3.21
C LEU A 186 -23.43 10.33 3.46
N GLY A 187 -22.82 10.65 4.61
CA GLY A 187 -22.43 12.03 4.95
C GLY A 187 -21.49 12.69 3.93
N PHE A 188 -20.67 11.92 3.22
CA PHE A 188 -19.85 12.44 2.11
C PHE A 188 -20.70 12.87 0.91
N THR A 189 -21.78 12.14 0.62
CA THR A 189 -22.59 12.35 -0.58
C THR A 189 -23.65 13.46 -0.46
N GLU A 190 -23.80 14.07 0.72
CA GLU A 190 -24.79 15.13 0.98
C GLU A 190 -24.50 16.42 0.20
N GLY A 191 -23.22 16.72 -0.12
CA GLY A 191 -22.84 17.90 -0.88
C GLY A 191 -23.36 17.92 -2.32
N GLU A 192 -23.64 19.10 -2.87
CA GLU A 192 -24.16 19.26 -4.26
C GLU A 192 -23.22 18.65 -5.31
N LYS A 193 -21.90 18.77 -5.12
CA LYS A 193 -20.89 18.23 -6.04
C LYS A 193 -20.75 16.70 -5.99
N ALA A 194 -21.32 16.04 -4.97
CA ALA A 194 -21.29 14.59 -4.80
C ALA A 194 -22.61 13.91 -5.20
N ALA A 195 -23.56 14.65 -5.82
CA ALA A 195 -24.86 14.12 -6.23
C ALA A 195 -24.77 12.87 -7.12
N ARG A 196 -23.76 12.80 -8.00
CA ARG A 196 -23.49 11.62 -8.84
C ARG A 196 -23.25 10.34 -8.02
N TYR A 197 -22.67 10.45 -6.83
CA TYR A 197 -22.32 9.31 -5.98
C TYR A 197 -23.47 8.87 -5.06
N ARG A 198 -24.50 9.71 -4.87
CA ARG A 198 -25.68 9.40 -4.04
C ARG A 198 -26.44 8.19 -4.54
N GLU A 199 -26.52 7.99 -5.85
CA GLU A 199 -27.24 6.85 -6.42
C GLU A 199 -26.63 5.53 -5.94
N MET A 200 -25.31 5.38 -6.06
CA MET A 200 -24.63 4.17 -5.60
C MET A 200 -24.74 4.02 -4.08
N ALA A 201 -24.61 5.11 -3.32
CA ALA A 201 -24.79 5.07 -1.87
C ALA A 201 -26.21 4.61 -1.48
N ASN A 202 -27.25 5.10 -2.15
CA ASN A 202 -28.63 4.67 -1.91
C ASN A 202 -28.82 3.19 -2.25
N ARG A 203 -28.23 2.70 -3.34
CA ARG A 203 -28.32 1.27 -3.69
C ARG A 203 -27.59 0.38 -2.67
N ILE A 204 -26.54 0.88 -2.02
CA ILE A 204 -25.91 0.20 -0.88
C ILE A 204 -26.89 0.18 0.31
N SER A 205 -27.57 1.29 0.61
CA SER A 205 -28.64 1.32 1.63
C SER A 205 -29.70 0.25 1.38
N ASP A 206 -30.26 0.22 0.17
CA ASP A 206 -31.30 -0.73 -0.21
C ASP A 206 -30.82 -2.19 -0.06
N THR A 207 -29.55 -2.45 -0.36
CA THR A 207 -28.94 -3.78 -0.21
C THR A 207 -28.83 -4.18 1.25
N LEU A 208 -28.39 -3.27 2.13
CA LEU A 208 -28.29 -3.52 3.57
C LEU A 208 -29.68 -3.71 4.20
N ASP A 209 -30.66 -2.92 3.78
CA ASP A 209 -32.05 -3.07 4.23
C ASP A 209 -32.63 -4.41 3.77
N PHE A 210 -32.34 -4.85 2.54
CA PHE A 210 -32.72 -6.17 2.06
C PHE A 210 -32.06 -7.30 2.87
N MET A 211 -30.75 -7.23 3.12
CA MET A 211 -30.04 -8.22 3.94
C MET A 211 -30.67 -8.34 5.33
N LYS A 212 -30.94 -7.19 5.97
CA LYS A 212 -31.63 -7.14 7.26
C LYS A 212 -33.03 -7.76 7.20
N ALA A 213 -33.83 -7.42 6.18
CA ALA A 213 -35.15 -7.99 5.98
C ALA A 213 -35.11 -9.51 5.72
N ALA A 214 -34.03 -10.02 5.12
CA ALA A 214 -33.77 -11.44 4.91
C ALA A 214 -33.21 -12.16 6.15
N GLY A 215 -33.07 -11.47 7.29
CA GLY A 215 -32.57 -12.04 8.54
C GLY A 215 -31.04 -12.10 8.64
N VAL A 216 -30.33 -11.31 7.85
CA VAL A 216 -28.87 -11.14 7.92
C VAL A 216 -28.56 -9.71 8.37
N ASP A 217 -28.31 -9.55 9.65
CA ASP A 217 -27.95 -8.29 10.29
C ASP A 217 -26.74 -8.46 11.22
N SER A 218 -26.27 -7.35 11.80
CA SER A 218 -25.09 -7.38 12.67
C SER A 218 -25.26 -8.30 13.89
N ASP A 219 -26.47 -8.44 14.44
CA ASP A 219 -26.73 -9.28 15.61
C ASP A 219 -26.72 -10.78 15.27
N SER A 220 -27.11 -11.14 14.04
CA SER A 220 -27.18 -12.51 13.55
C SER A 220 -25.93 -12.98 12.79
N ALA A 221 -25.13 -12.05 12.24
CA ALA A 221 -23.95 -12.35 11.43
C ALA A 221 -22.72 -11.55 11.87
N HIS A 222 -21.87 -12.18 12.70
CA HIS A 222 -20.58 -11.61 13.15
C HIS A 222 -19.67 -11.16 11.98
N THR A 223 -19.81 -11.76 10.80
CA THR A 223 -19.09 -11.35 9.58
C THR A 223 -19.43 -9.92 9.10
N LEU A 224 -20.55 -9.34 9.54
CA LEU A 224 -20.91 -7.94 9.27
C LEU A 224 -20.33 -6.95 10.28
N GLN A 225 -19.91 -7.43 11.45
CA GLN A 225 -19.37 -6.61 12.55
C GLN A 225 -17.83 -6.51 12.52
N THR A 226 -17.16 -7.39 11.79
CA THR A 226 -15.70 -7.50 11.82
C THR A 226 -15.09 -7.54 10.43
N VAL A 227 -13.87 -7.04 10.32
CA VAL A 227 -13.10 -7.02 9.07
C VAL A 227 -11.69 -7.55 9.27
N ASP A 228 -11.22 -8.34 8.31
CA ASP A 228 -9.79 -8.57 8.14
C ASP A 228 -9.15 -7.26 7.63
N PHE A 229 -8.14 -6.76 8.36
CA PHE A 229 -7.32 -5.63 7.94
C PHE A 229 -5.84 -5.99 8.13
N TYR A 230 -5.08 -5.84 7.06
CA TYR A 230 -3.66 -6.18 7.04
C TYR A 230 -2.80 -4.92 6.99
N THR A 231 -1.52 -5.08 7.31
CA THR A 231 -0.52 -4.01 7.28
C THR A 231 0.56 -4.30 6.27
N SER A 232 1.11 -3.23 5.71
CA SER A 232 2.16 -3.29 4.73
C SER A 232 3.06 -2.08 4.76
N HIS A 233 4.30 -2.27 4.33
CA HIS A 233 5.27 -1.22 4.12
C HIS A 233 6.34 -1.65 3.12
N GLU A 234 7.12 -0.69 2.64
CA GLU A 234 8.31 -0.96 1.83
C GLU A 234 9.36 -1.62 2.72
N SER A 235 9.79 -2.82 2.36
CA SER A 235 10.90 -3.49 3.02
C SER A 235 12.19 -2.80 2.58
N LEU A 236 12.51 -1.67 3.21
CA LEU A 236 13.61 -0.79 2.83
C LEU A 236 14.80 -0.87 3.78
N LEU A 237 14.57 -0.71 5.09
CA LEU A 237 15.59 -0.73 6.13
C LEU A 237 15.78 -2.16 6.63
N LEU A 238 16.69 -2.92 6.00
CA LEU A 238 16.79 -4.36 6.21
C LEU A 238 17.29 -4.76 7.59
N GLU A 239 18.00 -3.88 8.30
CA GLU A 239 18.34 -4.06 9.72
C GLU A 239 17.08 -4.25 10.58
N TYR A 240 16.05 -3.43 10.34
CA TYR A 240 14.74 -3.51 11.03
C TYR A 240 13.99 -4.79 10.63
N GLU A 241 13.94 -5.09 9.34
CA GLU A 241 13.25 -6.27 8.80
C GLU A 241 13.87 -7.58 9.29
N GLU A 242 15.21 -7.65 9.29
CA GLU A 242 15.97 -8.79 9.77
C GLU A 242 15.73 -9.02 11.26
N ALA A 243 15.78 -7.95 12.06
CA ALA A 243 15.55 -8.04 13.51
C ALA A 243 14.15 -8.58 13.82
N LEU A 244 13.13 -8.17 13.05
CA LEU A 244 11.75 -8.62 13.24
C LEU A 244 11.39 -9.95 12.54
N THR A 245 12.33 -10.59 11.86
CA THR A 245 12.07 -11.87 11.18
C THR A 245 12.16 -13.06 12.13
N ARG A 246 11.11 -13.89 12.16
CA ARG A 246 10.94 -15.05 13.06
C ARG A 246 10.70 -16.35 12.30
N VAL A 247 11.02 -17.48 12.91
CA VAL A 247 10.60 -18.79 12.43
C VAL A 247 9.15 -19.01 12.86
N ASP A 248 8.29 -19.33 11.91
CA ASP A 248 6.95 -19.82 12.19
C ASP A 248 7.03 -21.25 12.72
N THR A 249 6.65 -21.42 13.98
CA THR A 249 6.70 -22.71 14.68
C THR A 249 5.78 -23.77 14.05
N THR A 250 4.79 -23.37 13.25
CA THR A 250 3.86 -24.31 12.59
C THR A 250 4.39 -24.87 11.27
N THR A 251 5.31 -24.18 10.60
CA THR A 251 5.80 -24.56 9.26
C THR A 251 7.32 -24.65 9.15
N GLY A 252 8.06 -24.13 10.14
CA GLY A 252 9.52 -23.98 10.08
C GLY A 252 10.00 -22.89 9.12
N LYS A 253 9.10 -22.16 8.45
CA LYS A 253 9.46 -21.11 7.48
C LYS A 253 9.68 -19.76 8.17
N TRP A 254 10.51 -18.92 7.56
CA TRP A 254 10.76 -17.56 8.02
C TRP A 254 9.60 -16.63 7.69
N LEU A 255 9.18 -15.81 8.64
CA LEU A 255 8.20 -14.73 8.50
C LEU A 255 8.92 -13.42 8.80
N ALA A 256 8.88 -12.45 7.89
CA ALA A 256 9.19 -11.07 8.24
C ALA A 256 8.03 -10.54 9.10
N GLY A 257 8.27 -10.46 10.42
CA GLY A 257 7.25 -10.17 11.42
C GLY A 257 6.90 -8.69 11.54
N SER A 258 7.45 -7.83 10.69
CA SER A 258 7.23 -6.38 10.66
C SER A 258 5.89 -6.00 10.01
N GLY A 259 5.37 -6.81 9.09
CA GLY A 259 4.14 -6.51 8.35
C GLY A 259 3.58 -7.75 7.65
N HIS A 260 2.29 -7.72 7.32
CA HIS A 260 1.64 -8.87 6.67
C HIS A 260 2.07 -9.02 5.21
N PHE A 261 2.18 -7.89 4.51
CA PHE A 261 2.63 -7.78 3.13
C PHE A 261 3.79 -6.80 3.03
N LEU A 262 4.84 -7.15 2.31
CA LEU A 262 6.00 -6.29 2.12
C LEU A 262 6.25 -6.06 0.64
N TRP A 263 6.71 -4.87 0.24
CA TRP A 263 7.12 -4.64 -1.14
C TRP A 263 8.55 -4.15 -1.28
N ILE A 264 9.11 -4.40 -2.47
CA ILE A 264 10.38 -3.83 -2.93
C ILE A 264 10.09 -2.59 -3.78
N GLY A 265 10.71 -1.46 -3.44
CA GLY A 265 10.58 -0.22 -4.18
C GLY A 265 11.18 -0.29 -5.58
N ASP A 266 10.79 0.64 -6.46
CA ASP A 266 11.28 0.68 -7.85
C ASP A 266 12.79 0.97 -7.91
N ARG A 267 13.33 1.58 -6.84
CA ARG A 267 14.76 1.89 -6.71
C ARG A 267 15.57 0.75 -6.10
N THR A 268 14.95 -0.26 -5.50
CA THR A 268 15.61 -1.31 -4.68
C THR A 268 15.40 -2.73 -5.20
N ARG A 269 14.84 -2.88 -6.41
CA ARG A 269 14.49 -4.17 -7.04
C ARG A 269 15.58 -4.76 -7.95
N GLN A 270 16.85 -4.52 -7.65
CA GLN A 270 17.95 -5.13 -8.40
C GLN A 270 17.94 -6.64 -8.12
N PRO A 271 17.90 -7.52 -9.14
CA PRO A 271 17.78 -8.96 -8.93
C PRO A 271 18.87 -9.59 -8.04
N ASP A 272 20.08 -9.03 -8.05
CA ASP A 272 21.22 -9.46 -7.24
C ASP A 272 21.38 -8.67 -5.92
N GLY A 273 20.49 -7.71 -5.67
CA GLY A 273 20.53 -6.79 -4.53
C GLY A 273 20.03 -7.37 -3.21
N ALA A 274 20.31 -6.64 -2.13
CA ALA A 274 19.99 -7.03 -0.76
C ALA A 274 18.48 -7.22 -0.50
N HIS A 275 17.64 -6.34 -1.04
CA HIS A 275 16.18 -6.37 -0.81
C HIS A 275 15.52 -7.61 -1.44
N VAL A 276 15.94 -7.97 -2.65
CA VAL A 276 15.49 -9.20 -3.33
C VAL A 276 15.99 -10.44 -2.58
N GLU A 277 17.27 -10.45 -2.16
CA GLU A 277 17.84 -11.53 -1.35
C GLU A 277 17.10 -11.70 -0.01
N PHE A 278 16.70 -10.62 0.65
CA PHE A 278 15.94 -10.70 1.89
C PHE A 278 14.56 -11.32 1.66
N LEU A 279 13.77 -10.74 0.73
CA LEU A 279 12.38 -11.17 0.54
C LEU A 279 12.22 -12.54 -0.14
N ARG A 280 13.25 -13.07 -0.85
CA ARG A 280 13.17 -14.42 -1.43
C ARG A 280 12.97 -15.52 -0.39
N GLY A 281 13.42 -15.31 0.85
CA GLY A 281 13.41 -16.33 1.90
C GLY A 281 12.27 -16.25 2.91
N VAL A 282 11.53 -15.14 2.95
CA VAL A 282 10.39 -14.98 3.88
C VAL A 282 9.11 -15.52 3.26
N GLN A 283 8.15 -15.96 4.06
CA GLN A 283 6.91 -16.58 3.60
C GLN A 283 5.76 -15.60 3.32
N ASN A 284 5.91 -14.33 3.70
CA ASN A 284 4.92 -13.27 3.50
C ASN A 284 4.51 -13.19 2.02
N PRO A 285 3.25 -12.88 1.67
CA PRO A 285 3.00 -12.36 0.34
C PRO A 285 3.81 -11.06 0.15
N ILE A 286 4.37 -10.88 -1.04
CA ILE A 286 5.25 -9.76 -1.34
C ILE A 286 4.88 -9.12 -2.68
N GLY A 287 5.29 -7.87 -2.86
CA GLY A 287 5.19 -7.19 -4.15
C GLY A 287 6.47 -6.50 -4.55
N PHE A 288 6.51 -6.00 -5.77
CA PHE A 288 7.53 -5.04 -6.18
C PHE A 288 6.96 -4.02 -7.15
N LYS A 289 7.47 -2.79 -7.06
CA LYS A 289 7.06 -1.70 -7.94
C LYS A 289 7.57 -1.94 -9.36
N CYS A 290 6.69 -1.81 -10.34
CA CYS A 290 6.97 -1.87 -11.76
C CYS A 290 6.87 -0.45 -12.33
N GLY A 291 7.98 0.29 -12.34
CA GLY A 291 8.09 1.59 -13.02
C GLY A 291 8.50 1.47 -14.50
N PRO A 292 8.56 2.58 -15.24
CA PRO A 292 8.89 2.60 -16.67
C PRO A 292 10.21 1.91 -17.07
N SER A 293 11.15 1.83 -16.13
CA SER A 293 12.48 1.23 -16.33
C SER A 293 12.50 -0.30 -16.27
N ILE A 294 11.43 -0.97 -15.84
CA ILE A 294 11.43 -2.44 -15.77
C ILE A 294 11.41 -3.06 -17.18
N THR A 295 12.34 -3.99 -17.41
CA THR A 295 12.39 -4.78 -18.64
C THR A 295 11.69 -6.14 -18.45
N PRO A 296 11.27 -6.80 -19.55
CA PRO A 296 10.80 -8.19 -19.48
C PRO A 296 11.80 -9.15 -18.83
N GLU A 297 13.10 -8.99 -19.08
CA GLU A 297 14.14 -9.84 -18.51
C GLU A 297 14.26 -9.65 -16.99
N ASP A 298 14.28 -8.40 -16.52
CA ASP A 298 14.24 -8.10 -15.09
C ASP A 298 13.01 -8.73 -14.43
N LEU A 299 11.84 -8.63 -15.09
CA LEU A 299 10.59 -9.18 -14.58
C LEU A 299 10.68 -10.71 -14.41
N LYS A 300 11.17 -11.42 -15.43
CA LYS A 300 11.37 -12.88 -15.38
C LYS A 300 12.32 -13.27 -14.26
N GLN A 301 13.46 -12.60 -14.17
CA GLN A 301 14.46 -12.88 -13.15
C GLN A 301 13.91 -12.64 -11.74
N LEU A 302 13.24 -11.51 -11.52
CA LEU A 302 12.65 -11.16 -10.22
C LEU A 302 11.58 -12.17 -9.80
N ILE A 303 10.64 -12.53 -10.69
CA ILE A 303 9.60 -13.52 -10.38
C ILE A 303 10.23 -14.90 -10.13
N GLY A 304 11.21 -15.31 -10.94
CA GLY A 304 11.92 -16.58 -10.76
C GLY A 304 12.64 -16.69 -9.41
N ILE A 305 13.20 -15.59 -8.90
CA ILE A 305 13.85 -15.54 -7.58
C ILE A 305 12.82 -15.50 -6.45
N LEU A 306 11.77 -14.68 -6.58
CA LEU A 306 10.85 -14.35 -5.49
C LEU A 306 9.65 -15.30 -5.37
N ASN A 307 9.31 -16.01 -6.46
CA ASN A 307 8.25 -17.01 -6.53
C ASN A 307 8.67 -18.27 -7.32
N PRO A 308 9.72 -18.97 -6.90
CA PRO A 308 10.28 -20.11 -7.64
C PRO A 308 9.32 -21.31 -7.76
N LYS A 309 8.25 -21.33 -6.96
CA LYS A 309 7.21 -22.38 -6.96
C LYS A 309 5.93 -21.96 -7.67
N ASN A 310 5.91 -20.77 -8.26
CA ASN A 310 4.75 -20.17 -8.90
C ASN A 310 3.49 -20.22 -8.01
N GLU A 311 3.62 -19.89 -6.73
CA GLU A 311 2.51 -19.92 -5.78
C GLU A 311 1.56 -18.74 -6.06
N PRO A 312 0.25 -18.97 -6.33
CA PRO A 312 -0.70 -17.88 -6.52
C PRO A 312 -0.79 -16.97 -5.28
N GLY A 313 -0.81 -15.66 -5.52
CA GLY A 313 -0.85 -14.64 -4.47
C GLY A 313 0.48 -14.38 -3.76
N ARG A 314 1.55 -15.08 -4.12
CA ARG A 314 2.90 -14.81 -3.60
C ARG A 314 3.45 -13.48 -4.10
N ILE A 315 3.27 -13.17 -5.38
CA ILE A 315 3.80 -11.96 -6.03
C ILE A 315 2.68 -11.04 -6.47
N THR A 316 2.79 -9.79 -6.05
CA THR A 316 2.00 -8.68 -6.55
C THR A 316 2.86 -7.73 -7.36
N LEU A 317 2.50 -7.52 -8.63
CA LEU A 317 3.16 -6.55 -9.51
C LEU A 317 2.45 -5.20 -9.36
N ILE A 318 3.15 -4.20 -8.84
CA ILE A 318 2.57 -2.90 -8.50
C ILE A 318 3.00 -1.87 -9.56
N ASN A 319 2.15 -1.65 -10.55
CA ASN A 319 2.41 -0.85 -11.76
C ASN A 319 2.26 0.65 -11.50
N ARG A 320 3.26 1.43 -11.90
CA ARG A 320 3.29 2.89 -11.67
C ARG A 320 3.98 3.61 -12.82
N PHE A 321 3.33 3.72 -13.96
CA PHE A 321 3.91 4.24 -15.21
C PHE A 321 3.65 5.72 -15.44
N GLY A 322 2.63 6.28 -14.79
CA GLY A 322 2.15 7.63 -15.08
C GLY A 322 1.12 7.62 -16.20
N ALA A 323 0.12 8.50 -16.08
CA ALA A 323 -0.94 8.66 -17.04
C ALA A 323 -0.41 8.97 -18.44
N GLY A 324 -0.89 8.24 -19.44
CA GLY A 324 -0.45 8.32 -20.83
C GLY A 324 0.68 7.37 -21.19
N ASN A 325 1.41 6.80 -20.22
CA ASN A 325 2.50 5.86 -20.48
C ASN A 325 2.11 4.40 -20.25
N VAL A 326 0.97 4.13 -19.61
CA VAL A 326 0.56 2.76 -19.22
C VAL A 326 0.49 1.83 -20.45
N GLY A 327 -0.05 2.33 -21.56
CA GLY A 327 -0.17 1.57 -22.82
C GLY A 327 1.17 1.18 -23.47
N GLU A 328 2.25 1.91 -23.19
CA GLU A 328 3.58 1.60 -23.71
C GLU A 328 4.30 0.51 -22.88
N HIS A 329 3.94 0.40 -21.60
CA HIS A 329 4.67 -0.42 -20.63
C HIS A 329 3.91 -1.65 -20.15
N LEU A 330 2.62 -1.54 -19.82
CA LEU A 330 1.88 -2.63 -19.20
C LEU A 330 1.65 -3.83 -20.14
N PRO A 331 1.26 -3.66 -21.42
CA PRO A 331 0.98 -4.81 -22.30
C PRO A 331 2.17 -5.76 -22.46
N ARG A 332 3.39 -5.23 -22.58
CA ARG A 332 4.59 -6.07 -22.70
C ARG A 332 4.84 -6.93 -21.44
N LEU A 333 4.57 -6.40 -20.24
CA LEU A 333 4.76 -7.14 -19.00
C LEU A 333 3.68 -8.21 -18.84
N ILE A 334 2.43 -7.90 -19.20
CA ILE A 334 1.32 -8.87 -19.18
C ILE A 334 1.65 -10.06 -20.09
N ARG A 335 2.06 -9.80 -21.33
CA ARG A 335 2.43 -10.86 -22.28
C ARG A 335 3.62 -11.68 -21.79
N THR A 336 4.64 -11.03 -21.21
CA THR A 336 5.78 -11.73 -20.61
C THR A 336 5.34 -12.69 -19.50
N VAL A 337 4.45 -12.24 -18.60
CA VAL A 337 3.90 -13.08 -17.52
C VAL A 337 3.10 -14.26 -18.08
N ALA A 338 2.29 -14.01 -19.10
CA ALA A 338 1.49 -15.05 -19.75
C ALA A 338 2.35 -16.10 -20.48
N GLU A 339 3.38 -15.66 -21.22
CA GLU A 339 4.33 -16.53 -21.94
C GLU A 339 5.10 -17.46 -21.00
N GLU A 340 5.50 -16.96 -19.83
CA GLU A 340 6.22 -17.74 -18.82
C GLU A 340 5.28 -18.54 -17.89
N GLY A 341 3.97 -18.32 -17.97
CA GLY A 341 2.97 -18.99 -17.14
C GLY A 341 3.02 -18.58 -15.66
N PHE A 342 3.42 -17.35 -15.35
CA PHE A 342 3.52 -16.89 -13.95
C PHE A 342 2.16 -16.52 -13.35
N ASP A 343 1.95 -16.94 -12.10
CA ASP A 343 0.81 -16.56 -11.27
C ASP A 343 1.13 -15.32 -10.46
N VAL A 344 0.54 -14.18 -10.84
CA VAL A 344 0.78 -12.87 -10.21
C VAL A 344 -0.53 -12.10 -9.99
N THR A 345 -0.54 -11.24 -8.97
CA THR A 345 -1.62 -10.27 -8.76
C THR A 345 -1.21 -8.92 -9.36
N TRP A 346 -1.98 -8.39 -10.31
CA TRP A 346 -1.74 -7.07 -10.90
C TRP A 346 -2.37 -5.96 -10.09
N VAL A 347 -1.61 -4.92 -9.75
CA VAL A 347 -2.07 -3.79 -8.94
C VAL A 347 -1.64 -2.47 -9.56
N CYS A 348 -2.56 -1.52 -9.64
CA CYS A 348 -2.27 -0.17 -10.10
C CYS A 348 -1.88 0.75 -8.95
N ASP A 349 -0.68 1.35 -9.01
CA ASP A 349 -0.25 2.49 -8.21
C ASP A 349 -0.25 3.75 -9.11
N PRO A 350 -1.40 4.46 -9.20
CA PRO A 350 -1.55 5.64 -10.05
C PRO A 350 -0.98 6.91 -9.41
N MET A 351 -0.31 6.81 -8.27
CA MET A 351 0.11 7.97 -7.49
C MET A 351 1.53 8.38 -7.88
N HIS A 352 2.47 7.46 -7.72
CA HIS A 352 3.86 7.82 -7.79
C HIS A 352 4.32 8.15 -9.24
N GLY A 353 3.63 7.68 -10.26
CA GLY A 353 3.87 8.01 -11.68
C GLY A 353 3.43 9.42 -12.08
N ASN A 354 2.56 10.04 -11.29
CA ASN A 354 1.86 11.28 -11.65
C ASN A 354 2.28 12.49 -10.79
N THR A 355 3.43 12.41 -10.13
CA THR A 355 3.93 13.52 -9.29
C THR A 355 4.55 14.61 -10.15
N ILE A 356 4.13 15.85 -9.93
CA ILE A 356 4.67 17.06 -10.56
C ILE A 356 5.13 18.06 -9.50
N LYS A 357 5.89 19.07 -9.90
CA LYS A 357 6.20 20.23 -9.06
C LYS A 357 5.32 21.41 -9.52
N SER A 358 4.56 21.99 -8.61
CA SER A 358 3.69 23.15 -8.86
C SER A 358 4.52 24.41 -9.11
N ALA A 359 3.87 25.48 -9.59
CA ALA A 359 4.52 26.78 -9.73
C ALA A 359 5.00 27.35 -8.38
N SER A 360 4.28 27.04 -7.30
CA SER A 360 4.63 27.40 -5.91
C SER A 360 5.77 26.55 -5.31
N GLY A 361 6.27 25.55 -6.04
CA GLY A 361 7.41 24.73 -5.64
C GLY A 361 7.06 23.48 -4.82
N TYR A 362 5.79 23.32 -4.43
CA TYR A 362 5.29 22.09 -3.80
C TYR A 362 5.27 20.93 -4.79
N LYS A 363 5.48 19.72 -4.30
CA LYS A 363 5.10 18.54 -5.07
C LYS A 363 3.58 18.43 -5.01
N THR A 364 2.94 18.05 -6.10
CA THR A 364 1.51 17.73 -6.10
C THR A 364 1.23 16.65 -7.13
N ARG A 365 0.00 16.12 -7.13
CA ARG A 365 -0.49 15.15 -8.09
C ARG A 365 -1.86 15.61 -8.59
N PRO A 366 -2.05 15.82 -9.90
CA PRO A 366 -3.37 16.12 -10.43
C PRO A 366 -4.27 14.89 -10.31
N PHE A 367 -5.40 15.02 -9.63
CA PHE A 367 -6.39 13.95 -9.46
C PHE A 367 -6.79 13.30 -10.78
N GLU A 368 -6.98 14.09 -11.84
CA GLU A 368 -7.35 13.56 -13.16
C GLU A 368 -6.26 12.65 -13.75
N ARG A 369 -4.97 12.92 -13.48
CA ARG A 369 -3.90 12.02 -13.93
C ARG A 369 -3.92 10.71 -13.15
N VAL A 370 -4.16 10.78 -11.83
CA VAL A 370 -4.33 9.59 -10.99
C VAL A 370 -5.48 8.73 -11.54
N LEU A 371 -6.64 9.33 -11.77
CA LEU A 371 -7.79 8.63 -12.33
C LEU A 371 -7.53 8.07 -13.74
N ARG A 372 -6.87 8.85 -14.60
CA ARG A 372 -6.54 8.42 -15.97
C ARG A 372 -5.65 7.18 -15.98
N GLU A 373 -4.64 7.09 -15.13
CA GLU A 373 -3.79 5.90 -15.03
C GLU A 373 -4.57 4.66 -14.56
N VAL A 374 -5.52 4.81 -13.64
CA VAL A 374 -6.44 3.73 -13.26
C VAL A 374 -7.26 3.27 -14.47
N ARG A 375 -7.88 4.19 -15.21
CA ARG A 375 -8.68 3.86 -16.40
C ARG A 375 -7.86 3.14 -17.47
N GLU A 376 -6.65 3.63 -17.73
CA GLU A 376 -5.73 3.00 -18.69
C GLU A 376 -5.34 1.58 -18.24
N PHE A 377 -5.07 1.37 -16.95
CA PHE A 377 -4.80 0.06 -16.37
C PHE A 377 -5.95 -0.93 -16.59
N PHE A 378 -7.20 -0.54 -16.27
CA PHE A 378 -8.38 -1.37 -16.49
C PHE A 378 -8.61 -1.67 -17.98
N ALA A 379 -8.50 -0.65 -18.84
CA ALA A 379 -8.66 -0.80 -20.29
C ALA A 379 -7.63 -1.76 -20.90
N ILE A 380 -6.38 -1.71 -20.44
CA ILE A 380 -5.33 -2.62 -20.92
C ILE A 380 -5.57 -4.05 -20.43
N HIS A 381 -5.92 -4.26 -19.16
CA HIS A 381 -6.27 -5.60 -18.69
C HIS A 381 -7.46 -6.19 -19.44
N LYS A 382 -8.46 -5.37 -19.75
CA LYS A 382 -9.58 -5.74 -20.61
C LYS A 382 -9.09 -6.15 -22.01
N ALA A 383 -8.27 -5.34 -22.66
CA ALA A 383 -7.75 -5.60 -24.00
C ALA A 383 -6.86 -6.86 -24.07
N GLU A 384 -6.06 -7.11 -23.04
CA GLU A 384 -5.18 -8.28 -22.94
C GLU A 384 -5.89 -9.51 -22.32
N GLY A 385 -7.18 -9.42 -21.97
CA GLY A 385 -7.95 -10.53 -21.41
C GLY A 385 -7.50 -10.99 -20.01
N THR A 386 -6.89 -10.11 -19.22
CA THR A 386 -6.32 -10.43 -17.89
C THR A 386 -7.08 -9.74 -16.75
N ILE A 387 -6.74 -10.06 -15.50
CA ILE A 387 -7.46 -9.57 -14.32
C ILE A 387 -6.76 -8.33 -13.72
N PRO A 388 -7.45 -7.17 -13.61
CA PRO A 388 -6.99 -6.08 -12.75
C PRO A 388 -7.25 -6.44 -11.28
N GLY A 389 -6.21 -6.90 -10.57
CA GLY A 389 -6.33 -7.50 -9.24
C GLY A 389 -6.46 -6.52 -8.07
N GLY A 390 -6.14 -5.25 -8.26
CA GLY A 390 -6.27 -4.24 -7.20
C GLY A 390 -5.67 -2.86 -7.50
N VAL A 391 -5.70 -2.02 -6.47
CA VAL A 391 -5.17 -0.65 -6.48
C VAL A 391 -4.35 -0.36 -5.22
N HIS A 392 -3.39 0.57 -5.35
CA HIS A 392 -2.46 0.99 -4.32
C HIS A 392 -2.39 2.53 -4.26
N PHE A 393 -2.87 3.14 -3.18
CA PHE A 393 -2.94 4.60 -3.05
C PHE A 393 -2.11 5.13 -1.88
N GLU A 394 -1.69 6.38 -2.01
CA GLU A 394 -1.23 7.19 -0.87
C GLU A 394 -2.37 8.13 -0.49
N MET A 395 -2.91 7.96 0.71
CA MET A 395 -4.11 8.64 1.18
C MET A 395 -4.07 8.89 2.68
N THR A 396 -4.89 9.82 3.16
CA THR A 396 -5.06 10.10 4.58
C THR A 396 -6.52 10.43 4.90
N GLY A 397 -6.93 10.12 6.14
CA GLY A 397 -8.23 10.55 6.67
C GLY A 397 -8.30 12.05 7.00
N GLN A 398 -7.16 12.74 7.01
CA GLN A 398 -7.07 14.16 7.31
C GLN A 398 -7.56 15.04 6.14
N ASP A 399 -8.10 16.22 6.48
CA ASP A 399 -8.52 17.23 5.51
C ASP A 399 -7.33 18.05 5.00
N VAL A 400 -6.51 17.42 4.16
CA VAL A 400 -5.28 17.99 3.58
C VAL A 400 -5.48 18.57 2.18
N THR A 401 -4.59 19.48 1.78
CA THR A 401 -4.54 20.08 0.44
C THR A 401 -3.27 19.69 -0.31
N GLU A 402 -3.05 18.39 -0.49
CA GLU A 402 -1.79 17.86 -1.05
C GLU A 402 -1.89 17.55 -2.56
N CYS A 403 -3.00 16.94 -3.01
CA CYS A 403 -3.28 16.70 -4.43
C CYS A 403 -4.26 17.74 -5.00
N ILE A 404 -3.99 18.26 -6.21
CA ILE A 404 -4.89 19.21 -6.88
C ILE A 404 -6.04 18.51 -7.59
N GLY A 405 -7.19 19.21 -7.70
CA GLY A 405 -8.41 18.71 -8.35
C GLY A 405 -9.32 17.91 -7.41
N GLY A 406 -10.05 16.95 -7.99
CA GLY A 406 -11.12 16.22 -7.33
C GLY A 406 -12.38 17.07 -7.09
N VAL A 407 -13.37 16.50 -6.42
CA VAL A 407 -14.68 17.10 -6.17
C VAL A 407 -14.61 18.43 -5.40
N GLN A 408 -13.61 18.59 -4.54
CA GLN A 408 -13.35 19.83 -3.81
C GLN A 408 -12.67 20.91 -4.65
N ALA A 409 -12.13 20.56 -5.82
CA ALA A 409 -11.40 21.45 -6.73
C ALA A 409 -10.21 22.17 -6.06
N VAL A 410 -9.38 21.41 -5.33
CA VAL A 410 -8.15 21.94 -4.70
C VAL A 410 -7.25 22.55 -5.78
N SER A 411 -6.91 23.83 -5.63
CA SER A 411 -6.04 24.56 -6.57
C SER A 411 -4.57 24.54 -6.12
N GLU A 412 -3.65 24.98 -6.99
CA GLU A 412 -2.23 25.13 -6.61
C GLU A 412 -2.02 26.15 -5.48
N GLU A 413 -2.89 27.16 -5.39
CA GLU A 413 -2.85 28.20 -4.35
C GLU A 413 -3.26 27.62 -2.98
N ASN A 414 -4.14 26.63 -2.97
CA ASN A 414 -4.59 25.96 -1.74
C ASN A 414 -3.55 24.99 -1.17
N LEU A 415 -2.49 24.65 -1.91
CA LEU A 415 -1.52 23.67 -1.46
C LEU A 415 -0.90 24.06 -0.12
N SER A 416 -0.58 25.35 0.07
CA SER A 416 0.02 25.83 1.32
C SER A 416 -0.92 25.81 2.52
N ASP A 417 -2.23 25.63 2.34
CA ASP A 417 -3.21 25.73 3.43
C ASP A 417 -2.99 24.62 4.46
N ARG A 418 -2.80 23.38 4.00
CA ARG A 418 -2.69 22.16 4.83
C ARG A 418 -1.80 21.08 4.19
N TYR A 419 -0.59 21.48 3.79
CA TYR A 419 0.43 20.54 3.28
C TYR A 419 1.18 19.89 4.45
N HIS A 420 0.76 18.68 4.86
CA HIS A 420 1.26 18.04 6.09
C HIS A 420 2.21 16.86 5.85
N THR A 421 2.41 16.45 4.59
CA THR A 421 3.37 15.41 4.23
C THR A 421 4.79 15.98 4.08
N ALA A 422 5.75 15.36 4.76
CA ALA A 422 7.18 15.57 4.52
C ALA A 422 7.68 14.87 3.23
N CYS A 423 6.79 14.11 2.58
CA CYS A 423 7.15 13.12 1.60
C CYS A 423 6.48 13.41 0.24
N ASP A 424 5.55 12.55 -0.19
CA ASP A 424 4.80 12.77 -1.42
C ASP A 424 3.33 13.12 -1.09
N PRO A 425 2.63 13.82 -1.99
CA PRO A 425 1.27 14.32 -1.78
C PRO A 425 0.24 13.19 -1.73
N ARG A 426 -0.58 13.15 -0.67
CA ARG A 426 -1.62 12.13 -0.45
C ARG A 426 -2.97 12.60 -0.99
N LEU A 427 -3.83 11.66 -1.36
CA LEU A 427 -5.25 11.94 -1.55
C LEU A 427 -5.87 12.23 -0.17
N ASN A 428 -6.64 13.31 -0.06
CA ASN A 428 -7.45 13.53 1.13
C ASN A 428 -8.67 12.57 1.15
N ALA A 429 -9.45 12.59 2.23
CA ALA A 429 -10.60 11.70 2.40
C ALA A 429 -11.62 11.81 1.25
N SER A 430 -11.89 13.02 0.78
CA SER A 430 -12.86 13.29 -0.28
C SER A 430 -12.40 12.78 -1.64
N GLN A 431 -11.15 13.05 -2.01
CA GLN A 431 -10.54 12.55 -3.24
C GLN A 431 -10.41 11.02 -3.23
N SER A 432 -10.09 10.43 -2.07
CA SER A 432 -9.98 8.97 -1.91
C SER A 432 -11.32 8.28 -2.15
N LEU A 433 -12.39 8.81 -1.56
CA LEU A 433 -13.73 8.26 -1.73
C LEU A 433 -14.28 8.48 -3.14
N GLU A 434 -14.03 9.65 -3.74
CA GLU A 434 -14.32 9.92 -5.15
C GLU A 434 -13.66 8.87 -6.07
N LEU A 435 -12.36 8.59 -5.84
CA LEU A 435 -11.64 7.60 -6.62
C LEU A 435 -12.21 6.19 -6.43
N ALA A 436 -12.66 5.82 -5.23
CA ALA A 436 -13.30 4.52 -4.99
C ALA A 436 -14.60 4.35 -5.79
N PHE A 437 -15.45 5.38 -5.87
CA PHE A 437 -16.66 5.34 -6.70
C PHE A 437 -16.32 5.15 -8.17
N LEU A 438 -15.33 5.87 -8.69
CA LEU A 438 -14.92 5.78 -10.08
C LEU A 438 -14.28 4.42 -10.41
N VAL A 439 -13.46 3.87 -9.51
CA VAL A 439 -12.93 2.49 -9.66
C VAL A 439 -14.05 1.45 -9.61
N ALA A 440 -15.07 1.66 -8.76
CA ALA A 440 -16.24 0.77 -8.69
C ALA A 440 -17.05 0.76 -9.99
N GLU A 441 -17.13 1.88 -10.70
CA GLU A 441 -17.73 1.95 -12.05
C GLU A 441 -16.93 1.11 -13.07
N GLU A 442 -15.59 1.25 -13.10
CA GLU A 442 -14.71 0.45 -13.99
C GLU A 442 -14.86 -1.07 -13.72
N LEU A 443 -14.93 -1.46 -12.44
CA LEU A 443 -15.15 -2.85 -12.03
C LEU A 443 -16.52 -3.38 -12.47
N SER A 444 -17.56 -2.56 -12.34
CA SER A 444 -18.93 -2.93 -12.75
C SER A 444 -18.99 -3.14 -14.26
N SER A 445 -18.43 -2.21 -15.04
CA SER A 445 -18.37 -2.29 -16.51
C SER A 445 -17.61 -3.53 -16.98
N LEU A 446 -16.42 -3.79 -16.40
CA LEU A 446 -15.61 -4.97 -16.75
C LEU A 446 -16.38 -6.28 -16.49
N ARG A 447 -17.15 -6.34 -15.40
CA ARG A 447 -17.93 -7.52 -15.05
C ARG A 447 -19.10 -7.73 -16.03
N GLU A 448 -19.86 -6.69 -16.33
CA GLU A 448 -21.02 -6.77 -17.23
C GLU A 448 -20.62 -7.28 -18.61
N GLU A 449 -19.50 -6.78 -19.15
CA GLU A 449 -18.98 -7.23 -20.43
C GLU A 449 -18.51 -8.69 -20.42
N ARG A 450 -17.83 -9.11 -19.34
CA ARG A 450 -17.42 -10.52 -19.19
C ARG A 450 -18.62 -11.46 -19.10
N GLN A 451 -19.69 -11.03 -18.44
CA GLN A 451 -20.94 -11.78 -18.40
C GLN A 451 -21.60 -11.85 -19.77
N ALA A 452 -21.55 -10.77 -20.56
CA ALA A 452 -22.09 -10.75 -21.92
C ALA A 452 -21.33 -11.67 -22.90
N VAL A 453 -20.03 -11.89 -22.70
CA VAL A 453 -19.22 -12.82 -23.53
C VAL A 453 -19.42 -14.29 -23.12
N ALA A 454 -19.85 -14.55 -21.89
CA ALA A 454 -20.06 -15.90 -21.37
C ALA A 454 -21.42 -16.52 -21.72
N VAL A 455 -22.36 -15.70 -22.23
CA VAL A 455 -23.69 -16.08 -22.74
C VAL A 455 -23.61 -16.24 -24.26
#